data_AF-A0A1F8KKG6-F1
#
_entry.id   AF-A0A1F8KKG6-F1
#
_cell.length_a   1.000
_cell.length_b   1.000
_cell.length_c   1.000
_cell.angle_alpha   90.00
_cell.angle_beta   90.00
_cell.angle_gamma   90.00
#
_symmetry.space_group_name_H-M   'P 1'
#
loop_
_entity.id
_entity.type
_entity.pdbx_description
1 polymer ?
#
loop_
_entity_poly.entity_id
_entity_poly.type
_entity_poly.pdbx_seq_one_letter_code
_entity_poly.pdbx_strand_id
1 'polypeptide(L)'
;MATAEEVRRYVLKQIQTARQNGEKSISFSALEIHNGLGLKQRFPLVCSAIDADKFLDFASVILIKRDGPKQSSTVRWVFDLKK
;
A
#
# COMPACT_ATOMS: atom_id res chain seq x y z
N MET A 1 -19.18 -2.35 0.51
CA MET A 1 -18.24 -3.27 -0.19
C MET A 1 -16.91 -2.59 -0.24
N ALA A 2 -15.81 -3.22 0.19
CA ALA A 2 -14.51 -2.56 0.14
C ALA A 2 -14.02 -2.36 -1.30
N THR A 3 -13.77 -1.11 -1.70
CA THR A 3 -13.28 -0.75 -3.05
C THR A 3 -11.77 -0.51 -3.08
N ALA A 4 -11.19 -0.45 -4.28
CA ALA A 4 -9.78 -0.11 -4.46
C ALA A 4 -9.44 1.28 -3.89
N GLU A 5 -10.39 2.22 -3.84
CA GLU A 5 -10.18 3.55 -3.27
C GLU A 5 -10.06 3.52 -1.74
N GLU A 6 -10.81 2.67 -1.06
CA GLU A 6 -10.65 2.48 0.39
C GLU A 6 -9.28 1.94 0.73
N VAL A 7 -8.78 0.98 -0.06
CA VAL A 7 -7.39 0.49 0.09
C VAL A 7 -6.38 1.61 -0.06
N ARG A 8 -6.50 2.43 -1.12
CA ARG A 8 -5.59 3.56 -1.35
C ARG A 8 -5.63 4.58 -0.22
N ARG A 9 -6.82 4.95 0.27
CA ARG A 9 -6.98 5.90 1.38
C ARG A 9 -6.38 5.38 2.68
N TYR A 10 -6.54 4.07 2.95
CA TYR A 10 -5.96 3.44 4.12
C TYR A 10 -4.43 3.52 4.11
N VAL A 11 -3.80 3.12 3.00
CA VAL A 11 -2.34 3.19 2.87
C VAL A 11 -1.83 4.63 2.83
N LEU A 12 -2.55 5.54 2.18
CA LEU A 12 -2.23 6.98 2.18
C LEU A 12 -2.16 7.54 3.60
N LYS A 13 -3.11 7.20 4.47
CA LYS A 13 -3.11 7.66 5.87
C LYS A 13 -1.85 7.20 6.61
N GLN A 14 -1.43 5.96 6.41
CA GLN A 14 -0.19 5.43 7.00
C GLN A 14 1.04 6.14 6.45
N ILE A 15 1.09 6.38 5.14
CA ILE A 15 2.15 7.18 4.48
C ILE A 15 2.22 8.58 5.08
N GLN A 16 1.08 9.25 5.28
CA GLN A 16 1.02 10.58 5.87
C GLN A 16 1.53 10.58 7.31
N THR A 17 1.15 9.58 8.12
CA THR A 17 1.67 9.41 9.48
C THR A 17 3.19 9.19 9.48
N ALA A 18 3.70 8.33 8.61
CA ALA A 18 5.14 8.11 8.47
C ALA A 18 5.90 9.38 8.04
N ARG A 19 5.33 10.17 7.12
CA ARG A 19 5.87 11.49 6.76
C ARG A 19 5.88 12.46 7.94
N GLN A 20 4.81 12.51 8.72
CA GLN A 20 4.74 13.34 9.93
C GLN A 20 5.78 12.92 10.97
N ASN A 21 6.08 11.62 11.05
CA ASN A 21 7.14 11.07 11.91
C ASN A 21 8.55 11.33 11.38
N GLY A 22 8.71 11.89 10.18
CA GLY A 22 10.02 12.14 9.55
C GLY A 22 10.66 10.90 8.92
N GLU A 23 9.88 9.84 8.66
CA GLU A 23 10.38 8.65 7.97
C GLU A 23 10.67 8.93 6.50
N LYS A 24 11.75 8.33 5.99
CA LYS A 24 12.16 8.48 4.59
C LYS A 24 11.51 7.45 3.66
N SER A 25 11.16 6.30 4.22
CA SER A 25 10.62 5.17 3.48
C SER A 25 9.68 4.39 4.38
N ILE A 26 8.64 3.79 3.79
CA ILE A 26 7.69 2.93 4.50
C ILE A 26 7.51 1.63 3.73
N SER A 27 7.35 0.52 4.47
CA SER A 27 7.06 -0.78 3.89
C SER A 27 5.68 -1.27 4.29
N PHE A 28 4.93 -1.80 3.34
CA PHE A 28 3.63 -2.42 3.59
C PHE A 28 3.60 -3.84 3.06
N SER A 29 3.04 -4.76 3.84
CA SER A 29 2.69 -6.10 3.37
C SER A 29 1.21 -6.17 2.98
N ALA A 30 0.86 -6.97 1.98
CA ALA A 30 -0.56 -7.17 1.63
C ALA A 30 -1.37 -7.72 2.80
N LEU A 31 -0.77 -8.57 3.63
CA LEU A 31 -1.38 -9.06 4.87
C LEU A 31 -1.75 -7.93 5.84
N GLU A 32 -0.86 -6.95 6.03
CA GLU A 32 -1.10 -5.83 6.94
C GLU A 32 -2.24 -4.94 6.46
N ILE A 33 -2.26 -4.61 5.17
CA ILE A 33 -3.33 -3.83 4.56
C ILE A 33 -4.66 -4.60 4.63
N HIS A 34 -4.63 -5.90 4.32
CA HIS A 34 -5.80 -6.76 4.33
C HIS A 34 -6.41 -6.91 5.73
N ASN A 35 -5.57 -7.15 6.74
CA ASN A 35 -5.97 -7.21 8.15
C ASN A 35 -6.46 -5.85 8.65
N GLY A 36 -5.76 -4.77 8.30
CA GLY A 36 -6.10 -3.41 8.72
C GLY A 36 -7.46 -2.92 8.19
N LEU A 37 -7.88 -3.44 7.03
CA LEU A 37 -9.19 -3.16 6.43
C LEU A 37 -10.25 -4.23 6.73
N GLY A 38 -9.90 -5.31 7.44
CA GLY A 38 -10.81 -6.42 7.73
C GLY A 38 -11.38 -7.08 6.47
N LEU A 39 -10.62 -7.07 5.36
CA LEU A 39 -11.09 -7.62 4.10
C LEU A 39 -11.22 -9.15 4.21
N LYS A 40 -12.22 -9.75 3.56
CA LYS A 40 -12.32 -11.22 3.46
C LYS A 40 -11.94 -11.66 2.05
N GLN A 41 -10.82 -12.40 1.93
CA GLN A 41 -10.34 -13.04 0.69
C GLN A 41 -10.15 -12.10 -0.52
N ARG A 42 -9.74 -10.84 -0.31
CA ARG A 42 -9.57 -9.82 -1.38
C ARG A 42 -8.13 -9.39 -1.62
N PHE A 43 -7.16 -10.31 -1.49
CA PHE A 43 -5.76 -10.01 -1.79
C PHE A 43 -5.51 -9.50 -3.22
N PRO A 44 -6.17 -10.03 -4.28
CA PRO A 44 -6.02 -9.51 -5.64
C PRO A 44 -6.43 -8.04 -5.77
N LEU A 45 -7.47 -7.62 -5.03
CA LEU A 45 -7.95 -6.24 -5.02
C LEU A 45 -6.93 -5.32 -4.36
N VAL A 46 -6.35 -5.73 -3.22
CA VAL A 46 -5.30 -4.97 -2.54
C VAL A 46 -4.09 -4.82 -3.45
N CYS A 47 -3.60 -5.92 -4.04
CA CYS A 47 -2.46 -5.88 -4.95
C CYS A 47 -2.74 -4.94 -6.13
N SER A 48 -3.88 -5.07 -6.79
CA SER A 48 -4.25 -4.23 -7.94
C SER A 48 -4.45 -2.75 -7.57
N ALA A 49 -4.89 -2.46 -6.33
CA ALA A 49 -5.08 -1.09 -5.87
C ALA A 49 -3.75 -0.36 -5.64
N ILE A 50 -2.75 -1.09 -5.12
CA ILE A 50 -1.42 -0.58 -4.75
C ILE A 50 -0.43 -0.61 -5.92
N ASP A 51 -0.45 -1.65 -6.77
CA ASP A 51 0.38 -1.73 -7.99
C ASP A 51 -0.02 -0.72 -9.06
N ALA A 52 -1.19 -0.07 -8.94
CA ALA A 52 -1.64 0.90 -9.93
C ALA A 52 -0.79 2.18 -9.86
N ASP A 53 -0.25 2.64 -11.00
CA ASP A 53 0.53 3.90 -11.08
C ASP A 53 -0.20 5.12 -10.51
N LYS A 54 -1.54 5.18 -10.67
CA LYS A 54 -2.35 6.24 -10.09
C LYS A 54 -2.26 6.31 -8.56
N PHE A 55 -1.93 5.21 -7.88
CA PHE A 55 -1.71 5.23 -6.44
C PHE A 55 -0.38 5.90 -6.09
N LEU A 56 0.69 5.65 -6.86
CA LEU A 56 1.99 6.30 -6.67
C LEU A 56 1.87 7.82 -6.79
N ASP A 57 1.11 8.28 -7.79
CA ASP A 57 0.82 9.70 -7.96
C ASP A 57 -0.09 10.24 -6.84
N PHE A 58 -1.19 9.54 -6.53
CA PHE A 58 -2.13 9.93 -5.48
C PHE A 58 -1.49 10.04 -4.09
N ALA A 59 -0.56 9.14 -3.77
CA ALA A 59 0.18 9.19 -2.51
C ALA A 59 1.47 10.02 -2.59
N SER A 60 1.85 10.48 -3.78
CA SER A 60 3.12 11.14 -4.06
C SER A 60 4.31 10.35 -3.53
N VAL A 61 4.33 9.04 -3.76
CA VAL A 61 5.40 8.13 -3.32
C VAL A 61 6.03 7.42 -4.51
N ILE A 62 7.24 6.92 -4.31
CA ILE A 62 7.97 6.16 -5.33
C ILE A 62 8.08 4.71 -4.87
N LEU A 63 7.68 3.75 -5.69
CA LEU A 63 7.89 2.33 -5.39
C LEU A 63 9.39 2.02 -5.54
N ILE A 64 10.09 1.79 -4.42
CA ILE A 64 11.51 1.41 -4.42
C ILE A 64 11.64 -0.06 -4.78
N LYS A 65 10.84 -0.90 -4.11
CA LYS A 65 10.96 -2.35 -4.22
C LYS A 65 9.60 -2.99 -4.00
N ARG A 66 9.32 -3.99 -4.82
CA ARG A 66 8.24 -4.94 -4.60
C ARG A 66 8.84 -6.34 -4.49
N ASP A 67 8.48 -7.04 -3.43
CA ASP A 67 8.94 -8.38 -3.14
C ASP A 67 7.74 -9.33 -2.96
N GLY A 68 7.88 -10.57 -3.42
CA GLY A 68 6.85 -11.60 -3.29
C GLY A 68 5.93 -11.79 -4.51
N PRO A 69 5.03 -12.79 -4.45
CA PRO A 69 4.19 -13.20 -5.58
C PRO A 69 3.10 -12.16 -5.89
N LYS A 70 2.72 -12.04 -7.17
CA LYS A 70 1.81 -10.98 -7.66
C LYS A 70 0.46 -10.85 -6.94
N GLN A 71 -0.07 -11.92 -6.36
CA GLN A 71 -1.41 -11.97 -5.74
C GLN A 71 -1.41 -12.73 -4.41
N SER A 72 -0.34 -12.62 -3.62
CA SER A 72 -0.22 -13.32 -2.34
C SER A 72 -0.24 -12.37 -1.15
N SER A 73 -0.61 -12.90 0.02
CA SER A 73 -0.56 -12.18 1.30
C SER A 73 0.86 -11.77 1.72
N THR A 74 1.87 -12.45 1.21
CA THR A 74 3.30 -12.23 1.49
C THR A 74 3.93 -11.14 0.63
N VAL A 75 3.20 -10.56 -0.33
CA VAL A 75 3.76 -9.49 -1.14
C VAL A 75 4.02 -8.27 -0.27
N ARG A 76 5.17 -7.64 -0.48
CA ARG A 76 5.64 -6.49 0.28
C ARG A 76 6.08 -5.39 -0.68
N TRP A 77 5.61 -4.18 -0.42
CA TRP A 77 6.01 -2.98 -1.15
C TRP A 77 6.80 -2.08 -0.23
N VAL A 78 7.89 -1.51 -0.75
CA VAL A 78 8.69 -0.49 -0.09
C VAL A 78 8.54 0.79 -0.90
N PHE A 79 8.01 1.82 -0.26
CA PHE A 79 7.80 3.13 -0.85
C PHE A 79 8.77 4.16 -0.27
N ASP A 80 9.34 4.97 -1.14
CA ASP A 80 10.07 6.17 -0.74
C ASP A 80 9.09 7.33 -0.56
N LEU A 81 9.27 8.05 0.54
CA LEU A 81 8.45 9.19 0.91
C LEU A 81 9.06 10.52 0.47
N LYS A 82 10.30 10.53 -0.07
CA LYS A 82 10.91 11.72 -0.67
C LYS A 82 10.33 11.93 -2.07
N LYS A 83 9.28 12.73 -2.15
CA LYS A 83 8.86 13.39 -3.38
C LYS A 83 8.76 14.88 -3.11
#